data_AF-A0A819E9L1-F1
#
_entry.id   AF-A0A819E9L1-F1
#
_cell.length_a   1.000
_cell.length_b   1.000
_cell.length_c   1.000
_cell.angle_alpha   90.00
_cell.angle_beta   90.00
_cell.angle_gamma   90.00
#
_symmetry.space_group_name_H-M   'P 1'
#
loop_
_entity.id
_entity.type
_entity.pdbx_description
1 polymer ?
#
loop_
_entity_poly.entity_id
_entity_poly.type
_entity_poly.pdbx_seq_one_letter_code
_entity_poly.pdbx_strand_id
1 'polypeptide(L)'
;IRTVNRVRPETNSIGIRNITVIRPVIVRSKDQQLVRMLSVNIIAFIICKFPSTLVLIYQQITQYEEKSSDQQLIEQLILQLTFFWYFIDNGIDCYTNILVSKTFRTELKRIFVDVYHTCIRHRN
;
A
#
# COMPACT_ATOMS: atom_id res chain seq x y z
N ILE A 1 55.91 -66.56 -13.58
CA ILE A 1 54.51 -66.09 -13.53
C ILE A 1 54.56 -64.56 -13.52
N ARG A 2 54.23 -63.89 -14.63
CA ARG A 2 54.31 -62.42 -14.80
C ARG A 2 52.90 -61.83 -14.70
N THR A 3 52.64 -61.05 -13.66
CA THR A 3 51.39 -60.32 -13.46
C THR A 3 51.43 -59.00 -14.24
N VAL A 4 50.57 -58.89 -15.24
CA VAL A 4 50.37 -57.67 -16.05
C VAL A 4 49.44 -56.74 -15.28
N ASN A 5 49.98 -55.63 -14.78
CA ASN A 5 49.18 -54.56 -14.20
C ASN A 5 48.47 -53.79 -15.32
N ARG A 6 47.15 -53.97 -15.44
CA ARG A 6 46.29 -53.14 -16.28
C ARG A 6 46.04 -51.80 -15.57
N VAL A 7 46.66 -50.74 -16.06
CA VAL A 7 46.36 -49.36 -15.70
C VAL A 7 45.00 -49.00 -16.31
N ARG A 8 44.03 -48.59 -15.47
CA ARG A 8 42.73 -48.08 -15.94
C ARG A 8 42.88 -46.63 -16.41
N PRO A 9 42.32 -46.25 -17.57
CA PRO A 9 42.30 -44.86 -18.00
C PRO A 9 41.30 -44.06 -17.15
N GLU A 10 41.76 -42.94 -16.60
CA GLU A 10 40.90 -41.98 -15.90
C GLU A 10 39.94 -41.33 -16.89
N THR A 11 38.65 -41.55 -16.65
CA THR A 11 37.58 -40.91 -17.42
C THR A 11 37.41 -39.51 -16.86
N ASN A 12 38.05 -38.51 -17.49
CA ASN A 12 37.78 -37.11 -17.21
C ASN A 12 36.34 -36.79 -17.63
N SER A 13 35.42 -36.89 -16.68
CA SER A 13 34.06 -36.40 -16.85
C SER A 13 34.12 -34.89 -17.02
N ILE A 14 33.94 -34.42 -18.26
CA ILE A 14 33.72 -33.02 -18.58
C ILE A 14 32.43 -32.62 -17.87
N GLY A 15 32.56 -32.03 -16.69
CA GLY A 15 31.46 -31.45 -15.94
C GLY A 15 30.90 -30.29 -16.77
N ILE A 16 29.84 -30.56 -17.52
CA ILE A 16 28.99 -29.52 -18.12
C ILE A 16 28.47 -28.72 -16.93
N ARG A 17 29.12 -27.59 -16.65
CA ARG A 17 28.58 -26.56 -15.77
C ARG A 17 27.28 -26.12 -16.43
N ASN A 18 26.16 -26.65 -15.94
CA ASN A 18 24.86 -26.06 -16.18
C ASN A 18 24.98 -24.63 -15.65
N ILE A 19 25.22 -23.69 -16.56
CA ILE A 19 25.07 -22.27 -16.28
C ILE A 19 23.60 -22.14 -15.95
N THR A 20 23.28 -22.16 -14.67
CA THR A 20 21.96 -21.80 -14.16
C THR A 20 21.75 -20.38 -14.63
N VAL A 21 21.05 -20.23 -15.75
CA VAL A 21 20.57 -18.93 -16.22
C VAL A 21 19.67 -18.44 -15.10
N ILE A 22 20.22 -17.58 -14.24
CA ILE A 22 19.50 -16.91 -13.17
C ILE A 22 18.45 -16.06 -13.89
N ARG A 23 17.24 -16.60 -14.05
CA ARG A 23 16.10 -15.83 -14.56
C ARG A 23 15.80 -14.73 -13.53
N PRO A 24 15.92 -13.44 -13.86
CA PRO A 24 15.55 -12.38 -12.93
C PRO A 24 14.03 -12.19 -12.97
N VAL A 25 13.22 -13.14 -12.46
CA VAL A 25 11.75 -13.07 -12.67
C VAL A 25 10.93 -13.56 -11.47
N ILE A 26 11.27 -13.17 -10.25
CA ILE A 26 10.35 -13.35 -9.09
C ILE A 26 10.15 -12.06 -8.27
N VAL A 27 10.96 -11.01 -8.49
CA VAL A 27 10.80 -9.72 -7.79
C VAL A 27 9.55 -8.95 -8.24
N ARG A 28 8.98 -9.27 -9.41
CA ARG A 28 7.98 -8.42 -10.08
C ARG A 28 6.61 -8.32 -9.38
N SER A 29 6.13 -9.36 -8.70
CA SER A 29 4.75 -9.36 -8.19
C SER A 29 4.58 -8.57 -6.90
N LYS A 30 5.55 -8.64 -5.98
CA LYS A 30 5.54 -7.85 -4.74
C LYS A 30 5.75 -6.36 -5.03
N ASP A 31 6.67 -6.04 -5.94
CA ASP A 31 6.91 -4.68 -6.37
C ASP A 31 5.68 -4.08 -7.06
N GLN A 32 5.00 -4.85 -7.91
CA GLN A 32 3.74 -4.41 -8.54
C GLN A 32 2.64 -4.14 -7.51
N GLN A 33 2.55 -4.94 -6.45
CA GLN A 33 1.59 -4.69 -5.37
C GLN A 33 1.92 -3.41 -4.60
N LEU A 34 3.21 -3.18 -4.31
CA LEU A 34 3.68 -1.97 -3.64
C LEU A 34 3.39 -0.72 -4.50
N VAL A 35 3.72 -0.77 -5.79
CA VAL A 35 3.44 0.32 -6.73
C VAL A 35 1.95 0.59 -6.81
N ARG A 36 1.10 -0.44 -6.92
CA ARG A 36 -0.35 -0.26 -6.94
C ARG A 36 -0.88 0.38 -5.66
N MET A 37 -0.36 -0.03 -4.51
CA MET A 37 -0.73 0.55 -3.21
C MET A 37 -0.33 2.03 -3.13
N LEU A 38 0.90 2.35 -3.54
CA LEU A 38 1.40 3.71 -3.58
C LEU A 38 0.56 4.58 -4.54
N SER A 39 0.22 4.09 -5.73
CA SER A 39 -0.61 4.83 -6.68
C SER A 39 -2.01 5.13 -6.12
N VAL A 40 -2.64 4.16 -5.44
CA VAL A 40 -3.95 4.40 -4.81
C VAL A 40 -3.82 5.42 -3.67
N ASN A 41 -2.79 5.32 -2.83
CA ASN A 41 -2.54 6.31 -1.77
C ASN A 41 -2.35 7.72 -2.34
N ILE A 42 -1.58 7.87 -3.42
CA ILE A 42 -1.36 9.18 -4.07
C ILE A 42 -2.67 9.75 -4.62
N ILE A 43 -3.47 8.92 -5.30
CA ILE A 43 -4.76 9.36 -5.85
C ILE A 43 -5.72 9.75 -4.71
N ALA A 44 -5.81 8.93 -3.66
CA ALA A 44 -6.63 9.20 -2.49
C ALA A 44 -6.21 10.51 -1.80
N PHE A 45 -4.91 10.74 -1.64
CA PHE A 45 -4.35 11.96 -1.10
C PHE A 45 -4.71 13.19 -1.94
N ILE A 46 -4.56 13.12 -3.26
CA ILE A 46 -4.91 14.24 -4.15
C ILE A 46 -6.41 14.57 -4.03
N ILE A 47 -7.28 13.55 -4.07
CA ILE A 47 -8.73 13.73 -3.94
C ILE A 47 -9.09 14.33 -2.57
N CYS A 48 -8.40 13.91 -1.50
CA CYS A 48 -8.69 14.41 -0.16
C CYS A 48 -8.21 15.83 0.09
N LYS A 49 -7.03 16.20 -0.43
CA LYS A 49 -6.46 17.54 -0.23
C LYS A 49 -7.01 18.59 -1.18
N PHE A 50 -7.48 18.20 -2.36
CA PHE A 50 -7.91 19.13 -3.40
C PHE A 50 -9.01 20.11 -2.96
N PRO A 51 -10.11 19.70 -2.28
CA PRO A 51 -11.12 20.64 -1.81
C PRO A 51 -10.58 21.69 -0.85
N SER A 52 -9.73 21.28 0.10
CA SER A 52 -9.11 22.21 1.06
C SER A 52 -8.21 23.23 0.35
N THR A 53 -7.41 22.79 -0.62
CA THR A 53 -6.57 23.70 -1.41
C THR A 53 -7.41 24.70 -2.20
N LEU A 54 -8.51 24.26 -2.83
CA LEU A 54 -9.40 25.16 -3.57
C LEU A 54 -10.03 26.22 -2.66
N VAL A 55 -10.50 25.84 -1.47
CA VAL A 55 -11.09 26.79 -0.51
C VAL A 55 -10.07 27.83 -0.06
N LEU A 56 -8.83 27.41 0.25
CA LEU A 56 -7.77 28.34 0.63
C LEU A 56 -7.41 29.32 -0.49
N ILE A 57 -7.32 28.83 -1.73
CA ILE A 57 -7.05 29.69 -2.90
C ILE A 57 -8.20 30.70 -3.07
N TYR A 58 -9.45 30.25 -2.97
CA TYR A 58 -10.62 31.12 -3.08
C TYR A 58 -10.64 32.20 -2.00
N GLN A 59 -10.34 31.85 -0.75
CA GLN A 59 -10.23 32.81 0.36
C GLN A 59 -9.13 33.84 0.11
N GLN A 60 -7.97 33.42 -0.41
CA GLN A 60 -6.86 34.31 -0.70
C GLN A 60 -7.18 35.31 -1.81
N ILE A 61 -7.91 34.86 -2.85
CA ILE A 61 -8.31 35.71 -3.98
C ILE A 61 -9.37 36.73 -3.54
N THR A 62 -10.34 36.31 -2.72
CA THR A 62 -11.50 37.13 -2.31
C THR A 62 -11.29 37.92 -1.02
N GLN A 63 -10.08 37.96 -0.47
CA GLN A 63 -9.81 38.56 0.85
C GLN A 63 -10.10 40.06 0.94
N TYR A 64 -10.10 40.78 -0.19
CA TYR A 64 -10.35 42.23 -0.26
C TYR A 64 -11.71 42.59 -0.87
N GLU A 65 -12.52 41.60 -1.26
CA GLU A 65 -13.86 41.86 -1.79
C GLU A 65 -14.87 42.03 -0.65
N GLU A 66 -15.73 43.04 -0.74
CA GLU A 66 -16.90 43.15 0.15
C GLU A 66 -17.90 42.04 -0.19
N LYS A 67 -18.16 41.17 0.78
CA LYS A 67 -19.04 40.01 0.62
C LYS A 67 -20.42 40.31 1.16
N SER A 68 -21.45 39.93 0.41
CA SER A 68 -22.83 39.99 0.92
C SER A 68 -23.04 38.99 2.06
N SER A 69 -24.07 39.21 2.88
CA SER A 69 -24.44 38.28 3.96
C SER A 69 -24.67 36.85 3.45
N ASP A 70 -25.29 36.72 2.28
CA ASP A 70 -25.59 35.42 1.68
C ASP A 70 -24.32 34.71 1.21
N GLN A 71 -23.37 35.44 0.65
CA GLN A 71 -22.06 34.90 0.28
C GLN A 71 -21.29 34.40 1.51
N GLN A 72 -21.32 35.15 2.61
CA GLN A 72 -20.67 34.74 3.86
C GLN A 72 -21.25 33.42 4.40
N LEU A 73 -22.58 33.24 4.33
CA LEU A 73 -23.23 31.99 4.74
C LEU A 73 -22.80 30.80 3.87
N ILE A 74 -22.71 31.00 2.55
CA ILE A 74 -22.26 29.95 1.62
C ILE A 74 -20.80 29.58 1.90
N GLU A 75 -19.92 30.56 2.11
CA GLU A 75 -18.52 30.32 2.46
C GLU A 75 -18.37 29.56 3.77
N GLN A 76 -19.18 29.90 4.77
CA GLN A 76 -19.17 29.22 6.04
C GLN A 76 -19.64 27.77 5.91
N LEU A 77 -20.65 27.50 5.09
CA LEU A 77 -21.08 26.13 4.77
C LEU A 77 -19.96 25.33 4.08
N ILE A 78 -19.29 25.93 3.09
CA ILE A 78 -18.16 25.29 2.38
C ILE A 78 -17.01 24.99 3.34
N LEU A 79 -16.72 25.89 4.27
CA LEU A 79 -15.72 25.67 5.32
C LEU A 79 -16.09 24.49 6.22
N GLN A 80 -17.33 24.41 6.69
CA GLN A 80 -17.79 23.28 7.50
C GLN A 80 -17.70 21.95 6.73
N LEU A 81 -18.06 21.94 5.45
CA LEU A 81 -17.92 20.77 4.59
C LEU A 81 -16.45 20.36 4.43
N THR A 82 -15.56 21.34 4.30
CA THR A 82 -14.11 21.11 4.20
C THR A 82 -13.53 20.56 5.50
N PHE A 83 -13.98 21.06 6.66
CA PHE A 83 -13.62 20.50 7.96
C PHE A 83 -14.10 19.07 8.12
N PHE A 84 -15.34 18.77 7.71
CA PHE A 84 -15.86 17.41 7.69
C PHE A 84 -14.98 16.50 6.80
N TRP A 85 -14.58 16.99 5.63
CA TRP A 85 -13.71 16.27 4.71
C TRP A 85 -12.33 15.97 5.31
N TYR A 86 -11.78 16.87 6.12
CA TYR A 86 -10.53 16.65 6.84
C TYR A 86 -10.59 15.46 7.81
N PHE A 87 -11.74 15.20 8.43
CA PHE A 87 -11.90 14.00 9.27
C PHE A 87 -11.85 12.71 8.45
N ILE A 88 -12.38 12.72 7.22
CA ILE A 88 -12.31 11.58 6.30
C ILE A 88 -10.85 11.30 5.92
N ASP A 89 -10.07 12.34 5.64
CA ASP A 89 -8.64 12.24 5.29
C ASP A 89 -7.84 11.52 6.38
N ASN A 90 -8.09 11.81 7.66
CA ASN A 90 -7.42 11.12 8.77
C ASN A 90 -7.71 9.60 8.83
N GLY A 91 -8.83 9.15 8.25
CA GLY A 91 -9.18 7.73 8.17
C GLY A 91 -8.71 7.03 6.89
N ILE A 92 -8.28 7.79 5.88
CA ILE A 92 -8.15 7.24 4.52
C ILE A 92 -7.04 6.20 4.40
N ASP A 93 -5.96 6.34 5.18
CA ASP A 93 -4.89 5.33 5.20
C ASP A 93 -5.41 3.97 5.67
N CYS A 94 -6.29 3.95 6.68
CA CYS A 94 -6.93 2.72 7.15
C CYS A 94 -7.79 2.10 6.04
N TYR A 95 -8.65 2.89 5.41
CA TYR A 95 -9.50 2.41 4.31
C TYR A 95 -8.67 1.92 3.11
N THR A 96 -7.61 2.64 2.75
CA THR A 96 -6.78 2.28 1.61
C THR A 96 -5.98 1.01 1.87
N ASN A 97 -5.48 0.84 3.09
CA ASN A 97 -4.84 -0.40 3.54
C ASN A 97 -5.81 -1.60 3.50
N ILE A 98 -7.05 -1.42 3.96
CA ILE A 98 -8.09 -2.46 3.92
C ILE A 98 -8.47 -2.82 2.48
N LEU A 99 -8.65 -1.83 1.60
CA LEU A 99 -9.10 -2.06 0.22
C LEU A 99 -8.01 -2.69 -0.65
N VAL A 100 -6.78 -2.18 -0.57
CA VAL A 100 -5.69 -2.54 -1.49
C VAL A 100 -4.89 -3.73 -1.00
N SER A 101 -4.56 -3.80 0.30
CA SER A 101 -3.67 -4.83 0.82
C SER A 101 -4.44 -6.11 1.15
N LYS A 102 -4.13 -7.20 0.43
CA LYS A 102 -4.63 -8.54 0.78
C LYS A 102 -4.01 -9.02 2.09
N THR A 103 -2.72 -8.76 2.30
CA THR A 103 -1.98 -9.13 3.51
C THR A 103 -2.58 -8.46 4.74
N PHE A 104 -2.88 -7.15 4.65
CA PHE A 104 -3.51 -6.42 5.75
C PHE A 104 -4.86 -7.01 6.14
N ARG A 105 -5.70 -7.35 5.16
CA ARG A 105 -7.00 -8.01 5.42
C ARG A 105 -6.84 -9.36 6.11
N THR A 106 -5.85 -10.15 5.72
CA THR A 106 -5.59 -11.46 6.35
C THR A 106 -5.14 -11.31 7.79
N GLU A 107 -4.21 -10.39 8.07
CA GLU A 107 -3.74 -10.14 9.43
C GLU A 107 -4.83 -9.52 10.31
N LEU A 108 -5.60 -8.57 9.78
CA LEU A 108 -6.73 -7.96 10.49
C LEU A 108 -7.78 -9.02 10.88
N LYS A 109 -8.13 -9.93 9.96
CA LYS A 109 -9.01 -11.07 10.28
C LYS A 109 -8.43 -11.97 11.37
N ARG A 110 -7.12 -12.25 11.34
CA ARG A 110 -6.45 -13.05 12.38
C ARG A 110 -6.60 -12.40 13.75
N ILE A 111 -6.34 -11.09 13.86
CA ILE A 111 -6.50 -10.34 15.12
C ILE A 111 -7.94 -10.43 15.63
N PHE A 112 -8.95 -10.25 14.78
CA PHE A 112 -10.35 -10.36 15.21
C PHE A 112 -10.70 -11.77 15.73
N VAL A 113 -10.19 -12.82 15.08
CA VAL A 113 -10.39 -14.20 15.54
C VAL A 113 -9.69 -14.45 16.87
N ASP A 114 -8.46 -13.96 17.04
CA ASP A 114 -7.69 -14.12 18.28
C ASP A 114 -8.33 -13.39 19.46
N VAL A 115 -8.80 -12.15 19.24
CA VAL A 115 -9.55 -11.37 20.24
C VAL A 115 -10.85 -12.07 20.60
N TYR A 116 -11.59 -12.59 19.62
CA TYR A 116 -12.82 -13.34 19.85
C TYR A 116 -12.58 -14.59 20.72
N HIS A 117 -11.54 -15.38 20.41
CA HIS A 117 -11.16 -16.55 21.21
C HIS A 117 -10.74 -16.16 22.63
N THR A 118 -10.02 -15.06 22.79
CA THR A 118 -9.57 -14.56 24.10
C THR A 118 -10.76 -14.11 24.96
N CYS A 119 -11.72 -13.39 24.38
CA CYS A 119 -12.95 -13.00 25.05
C CYS A 119 -13.80 -14.19 25.48
N ILE A 120 -13.90 -15.25 24.66
CA ILE A 120 -14.62 -16.48 25.04
C ILE A 120 -13.93 -17.20 26.20
N ARG A 121 -12.59 -17.29 26.15
CA ARG A 121 -11.82 -18.00 27.19
C ARG A 121 -11.95 -17.37 28.57
N HIS A 122 -12.07 -16.05 28.65
CA HIS A 122 -12.25 -15.32 29.90
C HIS A 122 -13.67 -15.40 30.48
N ARG A 123 -14.64 -15.88 29.71
CA ARG A 123 -16.05 -15.99 30.13
C ARG A 123 -16.39 -17.32 30.81
N ASN A 124 -15.59 -18.36 30.56
CA ASN A 124 -15.74 -19.70 31.15
C ASN A 124 -14.78 -19.86 32.33
#